data_AF-K8XRJ0-F1
#
_entry.id   AF-K8XRJ0-F1
#
_cell.length_a   1.000
_cell.length_b   1.000
_cell.length_c   1.000
_cell.angle_alpha   90.00
_cell.angle_beta   90.00
_cell.angle_gamma   90.00
#
_symmetry.space_group_name_H-M   'P 1'
#
loop_
_entity.id
_entity.type
_entity.pdbx_description
1 polymer ?
#
loop_
_entity_poly.entity_id
_entity_poly.type
_entity_poly.pdbx_seq_one_letter_code
_entity_poly.pdbx_strand_id
1 'polypeptide(L)'
;MNYRLARLPLQLIEDVAVSRLDQREPVRLAYEQILIDCDRAAAHLLDDENAARRAAELERRTTSVRLLIAREHHRVQRRGVILLDEQRERFHQRRQQDAGPPT
;
A
#
# COMPACT_ATOMS: atom_id res chain seq x y z
N MET A 1 -28.03 8.84 -19.16
CA MET A 1 -26.70 8.63 -19.78
C MET A 1 -26.19 7.28 -19.28
N ASN A 2 -25.98 6.31 -20.17
CA ASN A 2 -25.83 4.89 -19.79
C ASN A 2 -24.45 4.58 -19.18
N TYR A 3 -24.35 4.60 -17.85
CA TYR A 3 -23.16 4.20 -17.07
C TYR A 3 -22.67 2.78 -17.43
N ARG A 4 -23.58 1.93 -17.92
CA ARG A 4 -23.30 0.58 -18.42
C ARG A 4 -22.34 0.53 -19.61
N LEU A 5 -22.29 1.58 -20.45
CA LEU A 5 -21.40 1.64 -21.62
C LEU A 5 -19.99 2.16 -21.27
N ALA A 6 -19.89 3.08 -20.32
CA ALA A 6 -18.59 3.52 -19.78
C ALA A 6 -17.86 2.39 -19.02
N ARG A 7 -18.59 1.35 -18.61
CA ARG A 7 -18.09 0.22 -17.83
C ARG A 7 -17.39 -0.85 -18.66
N LEU A 8 -17.69 -0.97 -19.95
CA LEU A 8 -17.07 -1.94 -20.86
C LEU A 8 -15.54 -1.80 -20.96
N PRO A 9 -14.96 -0.59 -21.17
CA PRO A 9 -13.51 -0.44 -21.18
C PRO A 9 -12.87 -0.63 -19.79
N LEU A 10 -13.57 -0.27 -18.70
CA LEU A 10 -13.07 -0.45 -17.33
C LEU A 10 -13.01 -1.93 -16.92
N GLN A 11 -14.02 -2.71 -17.32
CA GLN A 11 -14.07 -4.17 -17.11
C GLN A 11 -13.02 -4.93 -17.93
N LEU A 12 -12.70 -4.45 -19.15
CA LEU A 12 -11.65 -5.06 -19.98
C LEU A 12 -10.25 -4.84 -19.39
N ILE A 13 -10.03 -3.70 -18.72
CA ILE A 13 -8.78 -3.44 -17.98
C ILE A 13 -8.75 -4.25 -16.67
N GLU A 14 -9.88 -4.41 -15.97
CA GLU A 14 -9.99 -5.30 -14.80
C GLU A 14 -9.52 -6.72 -15.13
N ASP A 15 -9.98 -7.32 -16.24
CA ASP A 15 -9.71 -8.72 -16.55
C ASP A 15 -8.28 -8.98 -17.04
N VAL A 16 -7.66 -8.01 -17.73
CA VAL A 16 -6.31 -8.15 -18.30
C VAL A 16 -5.20 -7.67 -17.36
N ALA A 17 -5.46 -6.65 -16.53
CA ALA A 17 -4.45 -6.08 -15.64
C ALA A 17 -4.42 -6.77 -14.26
N VAL A 18 -5.59 -7.09 -13.68
CA VAL A 18 -5.65 -7.66 -12.31
C VAL A 18 -5.24 -9.13 -12.28
N SER A 19 -5.46 -9.87 -13.36
CA SER A 19 -5.07 -11.29 -13.48
C SER A 19 -3.57 -11.50 -13.65
N ARG A 20 -2.83 -10.48 -14.11
CA ARG A 20 -1.39 -10.55 -14.37
C ARG A 20 -0.53 -9.95 -13.26
N LEU A 21 -1.12 -9.18 -12.35
CA LEU A 21 -0.40 -8.52 -11.27
C LEU A 21 -0.55 -9.32 -9.98
N ASP A 22 0.57 -9.60 -9.31
CA ASP A 22 0.54 -10.24 -8.00
C ASP A 22 -0.26 -9.37 -7.01
N GLN A 23 -0.92 -10.02 -6.05
CA GLN A 23 -1.85 -9.35 -5.13
C GLN A 23 -1.20 -8.25 -4.31
N ARG A 24 0.12 -8.31 -4.10
CA ARG A 24 0.91 -7.36 -3.31
C ARG A 24 1.58 -6.27 -4.14
N GLU A 25 1.45 -6.30 -5.47
CA GLU A 25 2.07 -5.28 -6.32
C GLU A 25 1.46 -3.90 -6.03
N PRO A 26 2.28 -2.87 -5.75
CA PRO A 26 1.79 -1.51 -5.52
C PRO A 26 0.90 -0.99 -6.64
N VAL A 27 1.19 -1.38 -7.88
CA VAL A 27 0.41 -1.03 -9.08
C VAL A 27 -1.01 -1.59 -9.00
N ARG A 28 -1.18 -2.83 -8.54
CA ARG A 28 -2.50 -3.46 -8.37
C ARG A 28 -3.31 -2.73 -7.31
N LEU A 29 -2.70 -2.36 -6.19
CA LEU A 29 -3.37 -1.62 -5.11
C LEU A 29 -3.76 -0.20 -5.49
N ALA A 30 -2.98 0.45 -6.36
CA ALA A 30 -3.32 1.75 -6.94
C ALA A 30 -4.51 1.63 -7.89
N TYR A 31 -4.52 0.59 -8.73
CA TYR A 31 -5.64 0.30 -9.61
C TYR A 31 -6.94 0.01 -8.84
N GLU A 32 -6.88 -0.85 -7.82
CA GLU A 32 -8.03 -1.14 -6.95
C GLU A 32 -8.56 0.13 -6.26
N GLN A 33 -7.70 1.08 -5.88
CA GLN A 33 -8.14 2.37 -5.33
C GLN A 33 -8.98 3.15 -6.33
N ILE A 34 -8.51 3.25 -7.58
CA ILE A 34 -9.21 3.98 -8.64
C ILE A 34 -10.61 3.38 -8.84
N LEU A 35 -10.72 2.05 -8.85
CA LEU A 35 -12.02 1.38 -8.97
C LEU A 35 -12.96 1.67 -7.79
N ILE A 36 -12.45 1.65 -6.56
CA ILE A 36 -13.22 2.02 -5.37
C ILE A 36 -13.76 3.45 -5.51
N ASP A 37 -12.92 4.38 -5.95
CA ASP A 37 -13.30 5.79 -6.11
C ASP A 37 -14.32 5.99 -7.24
N CYS A 38 -14.20 5.25 -8.34
CA CYS A 38 -15.19 5.23 -9.41
C CYS A 38 -16.56 4.71 -8.94
N ASP A 39 -16.60 3.59 -8.22
CA ASP A 39 -17.86 3.03 -7.71
C ASP A 39 -18.48 3.93 -6.63
N ARG A 40 -17.67 4.61 -5.79
CA ARG A 40 -18.17 5.64 -4.85
C ARG A 40 -18.76 6.84 -5.58
N ALA A 41 -18.08 7.34 -6.62
CA ALA A 41 -18.60 8.45 -7.42
C ALA A 41 -19.93 8.07 -8.09
N ALA A 42 -20.07 6.84 -8.59
CA ALA A 42 -21.32 6.35 -9.15
C ALA A 42 -22.45 6.26 -8.10
N ALA A 43 -22.14 5.75 -6.90
CA ALA A 43 -23.10 5.74 -5.81
C ALA A 43 -23.58 7.16 -5.45
N HIS A 44 -22.66 8.13 -5.37
CA HIS A 44 -23.00 9.50 -4.98
C HIS A 44 -23.69 10.31 -6.08
N LEU A 45 -23.25 10.18 -7.34
CA LEU A 45 -23.75 11.01 -8.44
C LEU A 45 -24.98 10.40 -9.14
N LEU A 46 -25.14 9.08 -9.06
CA LEU A 46 -26.16 8.33 -9.80
C LEU A 46 -27.09 7.51 -8.89
N ASP A 47 -26.92 7.59 -7.57
CA ASP A 47 -27.70 6.82 -6.59
C ASP A 47 -27.61 5.29 -6.82
N ASP A 48 -26.47 4.82 -7.35
CA ASP A 48 -26.25 3.40 -7.62
C ASP A 48 -25.82 2.65 -6.34
N GLU A 49 -26.81 2.11 -5.62
CA GLU A 49 -26.58 1.29 -4.41
C GLU A 49 -25.72 0.04 -4.69
N ASN A 50 -25.78 -0.52 -5.90
CA ASN A 50 -24.92 -1.65 -6.26
C ASN A 50 -23.46 -1.22 -6.40
N ALA A 51 -23.20 0.01 -6.85
CA ALA A 51 -21.86 0.58 -6.85
C ALA A 51 -21.34 0.80 -5.43
N ALA A 52 -22.17 1.31 -4.52
CA ALA A 52 -21.80 1.45 -3.11
C ALA A 52 -21.39 0.11 -2.49
N ARG A 53 -22.16 -0.95 -2.73
CA ARG A 53 -21.85 -2.30 -2.22
C ARG A 53 -20.54 -2.86 -2.77
N ARG A 54 -20.28 -2.67 -4.08
CA ARG A 54 -19.04 -3.13 -4.72
C ARG A 54 -17.81 -2.38 -4.20
N ALA A 55 -17.89 -1.07 -4.05
CA ALA A 55 -16.81 -0.27 -3.46
C ALA A 55 -16.45 -0.78 -2.06
N ALA A 56 -17.46 -1.03 -1.22
CA ALA A 56 -17.25 -1.53 0.14
C ALA A 56 -16.65 -2.95 0.17
N GLU A 57 -17.06 -3.84 -0.74
CA GLU A 57 -16.51 -5.19 -0.84
C GLU A 57 -15.04 -5.17 -1.29
N LEU A 58 -14.72 -4.38 -2.32
CA LEU A 58 -13.35 -4.23 -2.83
C LEU A 58 -12.44 -3.58 -1.78
N GLU A 59 -12.91 -2.53 -1.11
CA GLU A 59 -12.17 -1.86 -0.03
C GLU A 59 -11.82 -2.81 1.12
N ARG A 60 -12.75 -3.67 1.54
CA ARG A 60 -12.47 -4.68 2.59
C ARG A 60 -11.37 -5.64 2.16
N ARG A 61 -11.38 -6.11 0.92
CA ARG A 61 -10.35 -7.01 0.37
C ARG A 61 -8.99 -6.31 0.32
N THR A 62 -8.93 -5.11 -0.23
CA THR A 62 -7.68 -4.32 -0.41
C THR A 62 -7.08 -3.88 0.93
N THR A 63 -7.90 -3.52 1.92
CA THR A 63 -7.43 -3.05 3.23
C THR A 63 -6.56 -4.08 3.96
N SER A 64 -6.91 -5.37 3.84
CA SER A 64 -6.16 -6.45 4.47
C SER A 64 -4.74 -6.57 3.89
N VAL A 65 -4.60 -6.40 2.57
CA VAL A 65 -3.32 -6.42 1.88
C VAL A 65 -2.48 -5.18 2.23
N ARG A 66 -3.09 -3.99 2.24
CA ARG A 66 -2.41 -2.74 2.62
C ARG A 66 -1.87 -2.79 4.04
N LEU A 67 -2.64 -3.32 4.98
CA LEU A 67 -2.21 -3.52 6.36
C LEU A 67 -0.98 -4.43 6.44
N LEU A 68 -0.95 -5.52 5.67
CA LEU A 68 0.17 -6.44 5.64
C LEU A 68 1.45 -5.76 5.12
N ILE A 69 1.34 -4.99 4.02
CA ILE A 69 2.46 -4.23 3.46
C ILE A 69 2.97 -3.18 4.44
N ALA A 70 2.06 -2.41 5.07
CA ALA A 70 2.43 -1.40 6.05
C ALA A 70 3.17 -2.01 7.25
N ARG A 71 2.73 -3.18 7.73
CA ARG A 71 3.41 -3.93 8.80
C ARG A 71 4.81 -4.35 8.40
N GLU A 72 4.99 -4.85 7.19
CA GLU A 72 6.30 -5.28 6.70
C GLU A 72 7.26 -4.10 6.53
N HIS A 73 6.77 -3.00 5.95
CA HIS A 73 7.56 -1.77 5.82
C HIS A 73 8.01 -1.25 7.18
N HIS A 74 7.12 -1.26 8.18
CA HIS A 74 7.45 -0.85 9.54
C HIS A 74 8.45 -1.80 10.24
N ARG A 75 8.46 -3.10 9.90
CA ARG A 75 9.48 -4.04 10.38
C ARG A 75 10.85 -3.75 9.78
N VAL A 76 10.91 -3.52 8.47
CA VAL A 76 12.15 -3.18 7.77
C VAL A 76 12.73 -1.88 8.29
N GLN A 77 11.89 -0.84 8.46
CA GLN A 77 12.32 0.43 9.03
C GLN A 77 12.89 0.29 10.44
N ARG A 78 12.19 -0.44 11.34
CA ARG A 78 12.68 -0.66 12.70
C ARG A 78 14.01 -1.40 12.75
N ARG A 79 14.19 -2.42 11.90
CA ARG A 79 15.49 -3.11 11.78
C ARG A 79 16.60 -2.16 11.32
N GLY A 80 16.30 -1.28 10.35
CA GLY A 80 17.24 -0.26 9.91
C GLY A 80 17.67 0.68 11.02
N VAL A 81 16.73 1.16 11.84
CA VAL A 81 17.03 2.02 13.00
C VAL A 81 17.94 1.30 14.01
N ILE A 82 17.60 0.06 14.39
CA ILE A 82 18.40 -0.72 15.33
C ILE A 82 19.83 -0.90 14.82
N LEU A 83 19.99 -1.26 13.53
CA LEU A 83 21.31 -1.41 12.93
C LEU A 83 22.12 -0.11 12.95
N LEU A 84 21.49 1.03 12.70
CA LEU A 84 22.17 2.34 12.74
C LEU A 84 22.61 2.70 14.16
N ASP A 85 21.78 2.42 15.17
CA ASP A 85 22.12 2.65 16.58
C ASP A 85 23.31 1.78 17.01
N GLU A 86 23.34 0.51 16.65
CA GLU A 86 24.49 -0.38 16.92
C GLU A 86 25.79 0.10 16.26
N GLN A 87 25.70 0.67 15.05
CA GLN A 87 26.89 1.24 14.38
C GLN A 87 27.37 2.51 15.07
N ARG A 88 26.44 3.35 15.55
CA ARG A 88 26.75 4.55 16.33
C ARG A 88 27.46 4.18 17.64
N GLU A 89 26.97 3.21 18.38
CA GLU A 89 27.61 2.73 19.62
C GLU A 89 29.05 2.23 19.36
N ARG A 90 29.24 1.42 18.31
CA ARG A 90 30.57 0.93 17.91
C ARG A 90 31.54 2.04 17.51
N PHE A 91 31.03 3.11 16.90
CA PHE A 91 31.85 4.27 16.57
C PHE A 91 32.28 5.02 17.84
N HIS A 92 31.35 5.25 18.78
CA HIS A 92 31.65 5.91 20.05
C HIS A 92 32.62 5.10 20.91
N GLN A 93 32.46 3.79 21.00
CA GLN A 93 33.38 2.91 21.73
C GLN A 93 34.81 2.98 21.18
N ARG A 94 34.99 2.93 19.85
CA ARG A 94 36.32 3.07 19.23
C ARG A 94 36.97 4.41 19.57
N ARG A 95 36.20 5.49 19.51
CA ARG A 95 36.71 6.82 19.84
C ARG A 95 37.12 6.97 21.30
N GLN A 96 36.42 6.29 22.21
CA GLN A 96 36.76 6.28 23.64
C GLN A 96 38.02 5.44 23.93
N GLN A 97 38.22 4.35 23.16
CA GLN A 97 39.42 3.52 23.26
C GLN A 97 40.66 4.24 22.72
N ASP A 98 40.53 4.97 21.61
CA ASP A 98 41.62 5.77 21.02
C ASP A 98 41.98 7.01 21.87
N ALA A 99 41.06 7.49 22.70
CA ALA A 99 41.27 8.63 23.60
C ALA A 99 41.82 8.23 24.99
N GLY A 100 42.64 7.18 25.05
CA GLY A 100 43.22 6.62 26.29
C GLY A 100 43.78 7.69 27.26
N PRO A 101 43.78 7.39 28.58
CA PRO A 101 43.85 8.40 29.63
C PRO A 101 45.13 9.24 29.53
N PRO A 102 45.06 10.56 29.82
CA PRO A 102 46.26 11.38 29.85
C PRO A 102 47.20 10.88 30.95
N THR A 103 48.42 10.53 30.56
CA THR A 103 49.57 10.23 31.43
C THR A 103 49.90 11.37 32.38
#